data_AF-A0A965L7I3-F1
#
_entry.id   AF-A0A965L7I3-F1
#
_cell.length_a   1.000
_cell.length_b   1.000
_cell.length_c   1.000
_cell.angle_alpha   90.00
_cell.angle_beta   90.00
_cell.angle_gamma   90.00
#
_symmetry.space_group_name_H-M   'P 1'
#
loop_
_entity.id
_entity.type
_entity.pdbx_description
1 polymer ?
#
loop_
_entity_poly.entity_id
_entity_poly.type
_entity_poly.pdbx_seq_one_letter_code
_entity_poly.pdbx_strand_id
1 'polypeptide(L)'
;MRLWEVDVADEDTFERALEMEAAGAAAGLNPMFGEWTHAFKFAPVPYGNGAAKRGDFRNAIQSELKNRWLFSAEIHLEIVLHVDVQTTLETDETADLDNYAKAILDGLKGADGIVIDDTQVQSLCISWVDGYREPYFVVTAKASPDDFVLKPQEFYEMPDGLWYPHGRAVWDEGRAVDLSDRDHFAGLSILELMSSTKKRARAEMRKTGVDRLRAYQRSKYVSTSARGFHRSRLENGGFKMHPLKEWQSDRRDWNEKNPRISLDHILNGLRGPFDKMIDLLAGKLPGKS
;
A
#
# COMPACT_ATOMS: atom_id res chain seq x y z
N MET A 1 21.73 -26.14 35.11
CA MET A 1 22.13 -25.04 34.22
C MET A 1 22.64 -25.69 32.93
N ARG A 2 21.74 -25.96 31.98
CA ARG A 2 22.12 -26.37 30.62
C ARG A 2 21.92 -25.14 29.75
N LEU A 3 23.02 -24.66 29.19
CA LEU A 3 23.06 -23.63 28.17
C LEU A 3 22.31 -24.18 26.95
N TRP A 4 21.32 -23.43 26.48
CA TRP A 4 20.61 -23.74 25.24
C TRP A 4 21.59 -23.55 24.08
N GLU A 5 21.81 -24.63 23.34
CA GLU A 5 22.33 -24.57 21.98
C GLU A 5 21.44 -23.61 21.19
N VAL A 6 22.03 -22.54 20.70
CA VAL A 6 21.40 -21.71 19.68
C VAL A 6 21.49 -22.54 18.42
N ASP A 7 20.38 -23.15 18.02
CA ASP A 7 20.23 -23.74 16.70
C ASP A 7 20.67 -22.69 15.68
N VAL A 8 21.78 -22.98 15.00
CA VAL A 8 22.23 -22.24 13.84
C VAL A 8 21.08 -22.32 12.85
N ALA A 9 20.48 -21.17 12.50
CA ALA A 9 19.44 -21.12 11.49
C ALA A 9 19.93 -21.86 10.23
N ASP A 10 19.27 -22.96 9.91
CA ASP A 10 19.62 -23.93 8.89
C ASP A 10 19.80 -23.22 7.55
N GLU A 11 20.96 -23.31 6.90
CA GLU A 11 21.21 -22.72 5.56
C GLU A 11 20.11 -23.11 4.55
N ASP A 12 19.50 -24.28 4.75
CA ASP A 12 18.37 -24.82 3.99
C ASP A 12 17.10 -23.94 4.06
N THR A 13 16.92 -23.15 5.12
CA THR A 13 15.75 -22.27 5.30
C THR A 13 15.86 -20.95 4.54
N PHE A 14 17.06 -20.39 4.43
CA PHE A 14 17.26 -19.13 3.72
C PHE A 14 17.20 -19.34 2.20
N GLU A 15 17.89 -20.35 1.69
CA GLU A 15 17.84 -20.69 0.25
C GLU A 15 16.41 -20.99 -0.20
N ARG A 16 15.66 -21.75 0.60
CA ARG A 16 14.23 -21.99 0.33
C ARG A 16 13.41 -20.71 0.30
N ALA A 17 13.65 -19.77 1.21
CA ALA A 17 12.95 -18.47 1.22
C ALA A 17 13.30 -17.63 -0.02
N LEU A 18 14.57 -17.64 -0.44
CA LEU A 18 15.04 -16.97 -1.64
C LEU A 18 14.41 -17.57 -2.91
N GLU A 19 14.37 -18.89 -3.03
CA GLU A 19 13.72 -19.60 -4.14
C GLU A 19 12.22 -19.29 -4.21
N MET A 20 11.55 -19.26 -3.07
CA MET A 20 10.13 -18.94 -2.95
C MET A 20 9.85 -17.50 -3.41
N GLU A 21 10.65 -16.53 -2.94
CA GLU A 21 10.54 -15.14 -3.37
C GLU A 21 10.79 -14.98 -4.87
N ALA A 22 11.84 -15.61 -5.40
CA ALA A 22 12.19 -15.57 -6.82
C ALA A 22 11.10 -16.19 -7.71
N ALA A 23 10.53 -17.33 -7.30
CA ALA A 23 9.41 -17.96 -8.00
C ALA A 23 8.17 -17.05 -7.99
N GLY A 24 7.90 -16.38 -6.87
CA GLY A 24 6.86 -15.37 -6.74
C GLY A 24 7.03 -14.21 -7.71
N ALA A 25 8.24 -13.66 -7.76
CA ALA A 25 8.58 -12.53 -8.62
C ALA A 25 8.43 -12.90 -10.10
N ALA A 26 8.94 -14.06 -10.49
CA ALA A 26 8.82 -14.59 -11.84
C ALA A 26 7.35 -14.82 -12.25
N ALA A 27 6.48 -15.20 -11.30
CA ALA A 27 5.04 -15.32 -11.50
C ALA A 27 4.29 -13.98 -11.43
N GLY A 28 5.00 -12.87 -11.15
CA GLY A 28 4.44 -11.54 -10.99
C GLY A 28 3.59 -11.38 -9.73
N LEU A 29 3.84 -12.16 -8.69
CA LEU A 29 3.05 -12.21 -7.45
C LEU A 29 3.65 -11.41 -6.29
N ASN A 30 4.96 -11.13 -6.32
CA ASN A 30 5.62 -10.24 -5.37
C ASN A 30 6.62 -9.31 -6.10
N PRO A 31 7.12 -8.26 -5.43
CA PRO A 31 8.16 -7.38 -5.95
C PRO A 31 9.58 -7.85 -5.57
N MET A 32 9.89 -9.15 -5.52
CA MET A 32 11.23 -9.69 -5.19
C MET A 32 12.00 -8.92 -4.10
N PHE A 33 11.69 -9.16 -2.82
CA PHE A 33 12.29 -8.39 -1.71
C PHE A 33 12.06 -6.85 -1.78
N GLY A 34 10.93 -6.43 -2.35
CA GLY A 34 10.53 -5.03 -2.37
C GLY A 34 11.15 -4.19 -3.48
N GLU A 35 11.85 -4.80 -4.45
CA GLU A 35 12.43 -4.12 -5.60
C GLU A 35 11.78 -4.53 -6.93
N TRP A 36 11.34 -3.54 -7.69
CA TRP A 36 10.80 -3.74 -9.03
C TRP A 36 11.48 -2.78 -10.00
N THR A 37 11.95 -3.32 -11.14
CA THR A 37 12.52 -2.51 -12.23
C THR A 37 11.89 -2.90 -13.55
N HIS A 38 11.53 -1.91 -14.36
CA HIS A 38 11.01 -2.12 -15.71
C HIS A 38 11.49 -1.04 -16.68
N ALA A 39 11.76 -1.46 -17.91
CA ALA A 39 12.17 -0.56 -18.99
C ALA A 39 11.06 -0.46 -20.03
N PHE A 40 10.40 0.70 -20.09
CA PHE A 40 9.34 1.00 -21.05
C PHE A 40 9.94 1.42 -22.38
N LYS A 41 9.70 0.66 -23.46
CA LYS A 41 10.36 0.82 -24.76
C LYS A 41 9.63 1.79 -25.68
N PHE A 42 9.21 2.91 -25.14
CA PHE A 42 8.59 4.02 -25.86
C PHE A 42 8.97 5.36 -25.23
N ALA A 43 8.87 6.43 -26.01
CA ALA A 43 9.30 7.76 -25.59
C ALA A 43 8.50 8.26 -24.37
N PRO A 44 9.15 8.87 -23.37
CA PRO A 44 8.45 9.49 -22.26
C PRO A 44 7.63 10.69 -22.75
N VAL A 45 6.42 10.86 -22.22
CA VAL A 45 5.54 11.98 -22.59
C VAL A 45 5.43 12.95 -21.41
N PRO A 46 5.70 14.25 -21.60
CA PRO A 46 5.60 15.22 -20.52
C PRO A 46 4.14 15.58 -20.23
N TYR A 47 3.85 15.93 -18.98
CA TYR A 47 2.50 16.23 -18.51
C TYR A 47 1.79 17.36 -19.29
N GLY A 48 2.53 18.30 -19.88
CA GLY A 48 1.98 19.43 -20.65
C GLY A 48 1.25 19.07 -21.95
N ASN A 49 1.44 17.85 -22.49
CA ASN A 49 1.05 17.47 -23.86
C ASN A 49 -0.46 17.22 -24.11
N GLY A 50 -1.33 17.75 -23.23
CA GLY A 50 -2.78 17.63 -23.35
C GLY A 50 -3.34 16.30 -22.80
N ALA A 51 -4.64 16.31 -22.47
CA ALA A 51 -5.27 15.21 -21.74
C ALA A 51 -5.30 13.88 -22.53
N ALA A 52 -5.51 13.93 -23.85
CA ALA A 52 -5.55 12.74 -24.70
C ALA A 52 -4.21 12.01 -24.71
N LYS A 53 -3.10 12.71 -25.02
CA LYS A 53 -1.76 12.13 -25.03
C LYS A 53 -1.34 11.59 -23.66
N ARG A 54 -1.73 12.25 -22.57
CA ARG A 54 -1.51 11.73 -21.20
C ARG A 54 -2.29 10.44 -20.95
N GLY A 55 -3.53 10.36 -21.43
CA GLY A 55 -4.35 9.14 -21.35
C GLY A 55 -3.71 7.98 -22.12
N ASP A 56 -3.28 8.23 -23.36
CA ASP A 56 -2.61 7.23 -24.19
C ASP A 56 -1.29 6.76 -23.56
N PHE A 57 -0.49 7.69 -23.02
CA PHE A 57 0.76 7.37 -22.33
C PHE A 57 0.53 6.54 -21.05
N ARG A 58 -0.47 6.91 -20.23
CA ARG A 58 -0.89 6.11 -19.06
C ARG A 58 -1.30 4.70 -19.47
N ASN A 59 -2.12 4.58 -20.50
CA ASN A 59 -2.57 3.28 -21.01
C ASN A 59 -1.39 2.45 -21.53
N ALA A 60 -0.43 3.07 -22.21
CA ALA A 60 0.78 2.40 -22.68
C ALA A 60 1.59 1.82 -21.51
N ILE A 61 1.84 2.62 -20.45
CA ILE A 61 2.49 2.16 -19.23
C ILE A 61 1.73 0.97 -18.62
N GLN A 62 0.44 1.15 -18.34
CA GLN A 62 -0.39 0.13 -17.69
C GLN A 62 -0.52 -1.15 -18.53
N SER A 63 -0.44 -1.06 -19.86
CA SER A 63 -0.47 -2.23 -20.73
C SER A 63 0.77 -3.12 -20.62
N GLU A 64 1.92 -2.56 -20.23
CA GLU A 64 3.16 -3.31 -20.00
C GLU A 64 3.25 -3.90 -18.57
N LEU A 65 2.50 -3.36 -17.62
CA LEU A 65 2.48 -3.82 -16.23
C LEU A 65 1.74 -5.16 -16.10
N LYS A 66 2.49 -6.25 -15.86
CA LYS A 66 1.95 -7.61 -15.68
C LYS A 66 1.92 -8.08 -14.22
N ASN A 67 2.39 -7.24 -13.30
CA ASN A 67 2.38 -7.53 -11.87
C ASN A 67 0.94 -7.70 -11.35
N ARG A 68 0.76 -8.75 -10.54
CA ARG A 68 -0.48 -9.11 -9.84
C ARG A 68 -0.48 -8.61 -8.40
N TRP A 69 0.33 -7.60 -8.11
CA TRP A 69 0.47 -6.98 -6.80
C TRP A 69 0.54 -5.46 -6.91
N LEU A 70 0.31 -4.77 -5.80
CA LEU A 70 0.51 -3.33 -5.63
C LEU A 70 1.36 -3.09 -4.38
N PHE A 71 2.29 -2.14 -4.42
CA PHE A 71 2.91 -1.64 -3.21
C PHE A 71 1.84 -0.99 -2.32
N SER A 72 1.81 -1.37 -1.04
CA SER A 72 0.74 -1.00 -0.10
C SER A 72 1.16 0.11 0.86
N ALA A 73 2.48 0.33 1.02
CA ALA A 73 3.05 1.32 1.91
C ALA A 73 3.90 2.36 1.16
N GLU A 74 4.93 2.88 1.81
CA GLU A 74 5.82 3.91 1.27
C GLU A 74 6.83 3.33 0.30
N ILE A 75 7.15 4.09 -0.75
CA ILE A 75 8.12 3.66 -1.77
C ILE A 75 9.14 4.76 -2.08
N HIS A 76 10.28 4.32 -2.61
CA HIS A 76 11.29 5.14 -3.26
C HIS A 76 11.26 4.84 -4.76
N LEU A 77 11.24 5.90 -5.58
CA LEU A 77 11.25 5.78 -7.03
C LEU A 77 12.51 6.40 -7.61
N GLU A 78 13.07 5.68 -8.58
CA GLU A 78 14.10 6.18 -9.49
C GLU A 78 13.57 6.08 -10.91
N ILE A 79 13.71 7.18 -11.66
CA ILE A 79 13.32 7.27 -13.07
C ILE A 79 14.54 7.72 -13.86
N VAL A 80 14.95 6.91 -14.84
CA VAL A 80 16.03 7.25 -15.76
C VAL A 80 15.45 7.40 -17.15
N LEU A 81 15.48 8.62 -17.68
CA LEU A 81 15.08 8.94 -19.04
C LEU A 81 16.27 8.74 -19.97
N HIS A 82 16.13 7.89 -20.98
CA HIS A 82 17.11 7.75 -22.06
C HIS A 82 16.60 8.56 -23.24
N VAL A 83 17.17 9.76 -23.41
CA VAL A 83 16.78 10.75 -24.42
C VAL A 83 18.03 11.31 -25.09
N ASP A 84 17.87 11.97 -26.24
CA ASP A 84 18.95 12.77 -26.82
C ASP A 84 19.18 14.01 -25.96
N VAL A 85 20.31 14.03 -25.26
CA VAL A 85 20.66 15.13 -24.35
C VAL A 85 20.99 16.40 -25.15
N GLN A 86 21.50 16.28 -26.38
CA GLN A 86 21.74 17.47 -27.20
C GLN A 86 20.43 18.19 -27.49
N THR A 87 19.43 17.48 -28.00
CA THR A 87 18.08 18.05 -28.19
C THR A 87 17.54 18.62 -26.89
N THR A 88 17.72 17.92 -25.76
CA THR A 88 17.26 18.38 -24.44
C THR A 88 17.89 19.71 -24.00
N LEU A 89 19.16 19.94 -24.31
CA LEU A 89 19.90 21.14 -23.89
C LEU A 89 19.78 22.30 -24.87
N GLU A 90 19.60 22.01 -26.16
CA GLU A 90 19.71 23.00 -27.24
C GLU A 90 18.35 23.42 -27.82
N THR A 91 17.26 22.73 -27.48
CA THR A 91 15.90 23.03 -28.00
C THR A 91 14.88 23.24 -26.88
N ASP A 92 13.76 23.87 -27.23
CA ASP A 92 12.58 24.03 -26.36
C ASP A 92 11.56 22.88 -26.54
N GLU A 93 11.95 21.82 -27.28
CA GLU A 93 11.07 20.69 -27.58
C GLU A 93 10.91 19.73 -26.39
N THR A 94 11.83 19.81 -25.42
CA THR A 94 11.82 18.95 -24.23
C THR A 94 11.23 19.68 -23.03
N ALA A 95 10.61 18.93 -22.13
CA ALA A 95 10.03 19.48 -20.92
C ALA A 95 10.97 19.33 -19.72
N ASP A 96 10.69 20.08 -18.67
CA ASP A 96 11.33 19.88 -17.37
C ASP A 96 11.15 18.44 -16.85
N LEU A 97 12.14 17.94 -16.11
CA LEU A 97 12.12 16.58 -15.54
C LEU A 97 10.86 16.30 -14.71
N ASP A 98 10.38 17.29 -13.95
CA ASP A 98 9.19 17.15 -13.11
C ASP A 98 7.91 16.86 -13.92
N ASN A 99 7.81 17.39 -15.14
CA ASN A 99 6.70 17.12 -16.06
C ASN A 99 6.70 15.67 -16.55
N TYR A 100 7.87 15.08 -16.77
CA TYR A 100 7.97 13.65 -17.09
C TYR A 100 7.65 12.79 -15.87
N ALA A 101 8.23 13.13 -14.71
CA ALA A 101 7.97 12.40 -13.48
C ALA A 101 6.47 12.35 -13.16
N LYS A 102 5.77 13.48 -13.29
CA LYS A 102 4.32 13.54 -13.05
C LYS A 102 3.52 12.62 -13.98
N ALA A 103 3.82 12.63 -15.28
CA ALA A 103 3.13 11.78 -16.25
C ALA A 103 3.40 10.29 -16.01
N ILE A 104 4.64 9.93 -15.66
CA ILE A 104 5.02 8.56 -15.33
C ILE A 104 4.32 8.09 -14.05
N LEU A 105 4.31 8.92 -12.99
CA LEU A 105 3.59 8.62 -11.74
C LEU A 105 2.09 8.39 -11.96
N ASP A 106 1.47 9.17 -12.85
CA ASP A 106 0.06 8.97 -13.23
C ASP A 106 -0.18 7.64 -13.96
N GLY A 107 0.81 7.14 -14.70
CA GLY A 107 0.79 5.81 -15.31
C GLY A 107 0.99 4.66 -14.32
N LEU A 108 1.83 4.88 -13.30
CA LEU A 108 2.20 3.86 -12.31
C LEU A 108 1.15 3.65 -11.21
N LYS A 109 0.17 4.56 -11.06
CA LYS A 109 -0.84 4.48 -9.99
C LYS A 109 -2.19 3.89 -10.43
N GLY A 110 -2.94 3.38 -9.47
CA GLY A 110 -4.28 2.81 -9.67
C GLY A 110 -4.27 1.28 -9.74
N ALA A 111 -5.44 0.69 -10.01
CA ALA A 111 -5.68 -0.76 -9.99
C ALA A 111 -4.78 -1.54 -10.95
N ASP A 112 -4.50 -0.95 -12.12
CA ASP A 112 -3.61 -1.52 -13.14
C ASP A 112 -2.15 -1.08 -12.98
N GLY A 113 -1.85 -0.28 -11.96
CA GLY A 113 -0.51 0.25 -11.68
C GLY A 113 0.38 -0.70 -10.87
N ILE A 114 1.45 -0.14 -10.30
CA ILE A 114 2.29 -0.78 -9.27
C ILE A 114 2.10 -0.16 -7.88
N VAL A 115 1.49 1.04 -7.81
CA VAL A 115 1.14 1.73 -6.56
C VAL A 115 -0.33 2.08 -6.51
N ILE A 116 -0.88 2.26 -5.32
CA ILE A 116 -2.27 2.70 -5.12
C ILE A 116 -2.40 4.18 -5.49
N ASP A 117 -1.52 5.03 -4.98
CA ASP A 117 -1.56 6.49 -5.13
C ASP A 117 -0.16 7.12 -5.07
N ASP A 118 0.02 8.28 -5.70
CA ASP A 118 1.30 9.00 -5.74
C ASP A 118 1.77 9.49 -4.37
N THR A 119 0.88 9.65 -3.39
CA THR A 119 1.27 10.01 -2.02
C THR A 119 2.09 8.93 -1.31
N GLN A 120 2.21 7.73 -1.87
CA GLN A 120 3.09 6.68 -1.36
C GLN A 120 4.57 6.96 -1.64
N VAL A 121 4.89 7.81 -2.61
CA VAL A 121 6.27 8.13 -3.00
C VAL A 121 6.89 9.06 -1.96
N GLN A 122 7.80 8.52 -1.15
CA GLN A 122 8.54 9.28 -0.13
C GLN A 122 9.83 9.90 -0.69
N SER A 123 10.40 9.28 -1.71
CA SER A 123 11.57 9.82 -2.43
C SER A 123 11.42 9.56 -3.92
N LEU A 124 11.82 10.55 -4.71
CA LEU A 124 11.82 10.50 -6.16
C LEU A 124 13.16 11.02 -6.66
N CYS A 125 13.92 10.15 -7.32
CA CYS A 125 15.07 10.53 -8.13
C CYS A 125 14.66 10.47 -9.59
N ILE A 126 14.92 11.53 -10.34
CA ILE A 126 14.75 11.51 -11.79
C ILE A 126 15.99 12.12 -12.45
N SER A 127 16.45 11.48 -13.51
CA SER A 127 17.58 11.93 -14.31
C SER A 127 17.34 11.62 -15.78
N TRP A 128 18.03 12.34 -16.66
CA TRP A 128 18.24 11.89 -18.03
C TRP A 128 19.67 11.40 -18.20
N VAL A 129 19.84 10.48 -19.13
CA VAL A 129 21.14 10.04 -19.62
C VAL A 129 21.11 10.06 -21.15
N ASP A 130 22.26 10.35 -21.75
CA ASP A 130 22.38 10.43 -23.20
C ASP A 130 22.11 9.08 -23.84
N GLY A 131 21.18 9.06 -24.80
CA GLY A 131 20.73 7.88 -25.51
C GLY A 131 20.86 8.05 -27.01
N TYR A 132 21.72 7.24 -27.65
CA TYR A 132 21.91 7.23 -29.10
C TYR A 132 20.84 6.44 -29.89
N ARG A 133 19.68 6.16 -29.27
CA ARG A 133 18.62 5.29 -29.81
C ARG A 133 17.26 5.93 -29.57
N GLU A 134 16.20 5.28 -30.08
CA GLU A 134 14.82 5.64 -29.79
C GLU A 134 14.60 5.92 -28.29
N PRO A 135 13.97 7.05 -27.92
CA PRO A 135 13.79 7.43 -26.53
C PRO A 135 13.01 6.37 -25.74
N TYR A 136 13.46 6.12 -24.51
CA TYR A 136 12.82 5.17 -23.59
C TYR A 136 13.07 5.58 -22.15
N PHE A 137 12.46 4.90 -21.18
CA PHE A 137 12.72 5.18 -19.78
C PHE A 137 12.71 3.91 -18.93
N VAL A 138 13.48 3.95 -17.85
CA VAL A 138 13.55 2.89 -16.85
C VAL A 138 12.99 3.42 -15.55
N VAL A 139 12.15 2.62 -14.91
CA VAL A 139 11.62 2.91 -13.58
C VAL A 139 12.09 1.82 -12.64
N THR A 140 12.65 2.22 -11.50
CA THR A 140 12.95 1.35 -10.37
C THR A 140 12.14 1.81 -9.16
N ALA A 141 11.46 0.88 -8.50
CA ALA A 141 10.70 1.10 -7.28
C ALA A 141 11.27 0.23 -6.16
N LYS A 142 11.46 0.82 -4.98
CA LYS A 142 11.97 0.14 -3.79
C LYS A 142 11.05 0.38 -2.60
N ALA A 143 10.74 -0.68 -1.85
CA ALA A 143 9.92 -0.67 -0.66
C ALA A 143 10.42 -1.74 0.34
N SER A 144 9.75 -1.88 1.49
CA SER A 144 9.95 -3.06 2.33
C SER A 144 9.51 -4.33 1.58
N PRO A 145 10.18 -5.49 1.76
CA PRO A 145 9.76 -6.77 1.17
C PRO A 145 8.30 -7.14 1.42
N ASP A 146 7.77 -6.75 2.59
CA ASP A 146 6.40 -7.10 3.01
C ASP A 146 5.36 -6.04 2.64
N ASP A 147 5.76 -4.90 2.08
CA ASP A 147 4.89 -3.75 1.82
C ASP A 147 4.17 -3.86 0.46
N PHE A 148 3.53 -5.00 0.21
CA PHE A 148 2.70 -5.22 -0.98
C PHE A 148 1.40 -5.96 -0.66
N VAL A 149 0.44 -5.88 -1.58
CA VAL A 149 -0.83 -6.61 -1.55
C VAL A 149 -1.11 -7.19 -2.93
N LEU A 150 -1.83 -8.32 -3.00
CA LEU A 150 -2.20 -8.92 -4.28
C LEU A 150 -3.41 -8.21 -4.90
N LYS A 151 -3.44 -8.20 -6.24
CA LYS A 151 -4.57 -7.76 -7.06
C LYS A 151 -5.56 -8.94 -7.28
N PRO A 152 -6.87 -8.67 -7.45
CA PRO A 152 -7.51 -7.35 -7.40
C PRO A 152 -7.64 -6.83 -5.97
N GLN A 153 -7.54 -5.51 -5.83
CA GLN A 153 -7.62 -4.83 -4.56
C GLN A 153 -8.93 -4.02 -4.46
N GLU A 154 -9.69 -4.24 -3.39
CA GLU A 154 -10.88 -3.46 -3.03
C GLU A 154 -10.58 -2.55 -1.83
N PHE A 155 -11.33 -1.45 -1.70
CA PHE A 155 -11.14 -0.48 -0.61
C PHE A 155 -12.39 -0.36 0.24
N TYR A 156 -12.18 -0.37 1.56
CA TYR A 156 -13.27 -0.32 2.53
C TYR A 156 -13.13 0.93 3.39
N GLU A 157 -14.21 1.70 3.47
CA GLU A 157 -14.27 2.84 4.37
C GLU A 157 -14.27 2.37 5.82
N MET A 158 -13.47 3.04 6.65
CA MET A 158 -13.32 2.74 8.06
C MET A 158 -13.79 3.90 8.95
N PRO A 159 -14.07 3.67 10.25
CA PRO A 159 -14.57 4.69 11.18
C PRO A 159 -13.78 6.01 11.27
N ASP A 160 -12.51 6.03 10.88
CA ASP A 160 -11.69 7.24 10.84
C ASP A 160 -11.88 8.09 9.57
N GLY A 161 -12.76 7.67 8.66
CA GLY A 161 -13.08 8.35 7.40
C GLY A 161 -12.07 8.09 6.28
N LEU A 162 -11.14 7.15 6.49
CA LEU A 162 -10.19 6.72 5.47
C LEU A 162 -10.61 5.37 4.87
N TRP A 163 -10.05 5.10 3.70
CA TRP A 163 -10.29 3.91 2.89
C TRP A 163 -9.06 3.02 2.92
N TYR A 164 -9.22 1.76 3.30
CA TYR A 164 -8.11 0.83 3.47
C TYR A 164 -8.17 -0.27 2.42
N PRO A 165 -7.01 -0.66 1.84
CA PRO A 165 -6.97 -1.81 0.96
C PRO A 165 -7.23 -3.08 1.78
N HIS A 166 -8.19 -3.89 1.34
CA HIS A 166 -8.36 -5.26 1.83
C HIS A 166 -8.81 -6.20 0.69
N GLY A 167 -7.90 -7.05 0.23
CA GLY A 167 -8.11 -7.92 -0.93
C GLY A 167 -8.65 -9.29 -0.53
N ARG A 168 -9.13 -10.06 -1.51
CA ARG A 168 -9.45 -11.48 -1.31
C ARG A 168 -8.24 -12.38 -1.53
N ALA A 169 -7.29 -11.97 -2.38
CA ALA A 169 -6.06 -12.71 -2.58
C ALA A 169 -5.00 -12.25 -1.57
N VAL A 170 -4.32 -13.20 -0.93
CA VAL A 170 -3.16 -12.97 -0.07
C VAL A 170 -1.96 -13.78 -0.53
N TRP A 171 -0.77 -13.27 -0.23
CA TRP A 171 0.48 -13.98 -0.45
C TRP A 171 0.73 -14.92 0.73
N ASP A 172 0.85 -16.22 0.45
CA ASP A 172 1.12 -17.25 1.45
C ASP A 172 2.05 -18.31 0.85
N GLU A 173 3.18 -18.54 1.51
CA GLU A 173 4.21 -19.52 1.12
C GLU A 173 4.52 -19.57 -0.39
N GLY A 174 4.73 -18.41 -1.03
CA GLY A 174 5.10 -18.35 -2.45
C GLY A 174 3.92 -18.37 -3.42
N ARG A 175 2.67 -18.34 -2.92
CA ARG A 175 1.46 -18.52 -3.74
C ARG A 175 0.41 -17.46 -3.42
N ALA A 176 -0.46 -17.22 -4.38
CA ALA A 176 -1.69 -16.47 -4.16
C ALA A 176 -2.77 -17.42 -3.62
N VAL A 177 -3.32 -17.09 -2.46
CA VAL A 177 -4.40 -17.84 -1.80
C VAL A 177 -5.60 -16.93 -1.61
N ASP A 178 -6.80 -17.45 -1.88
CA ASP A 178 -8.03 -16.71 -1.65
C ASP A 178 -8.49 -16.86 -0.19
N LEU A 179 -8.80 -15.73 0.44
CA LEU A 179 -9.37 -15.65 1.77
C LEU A 179 -10.81 -16.16 1.77
N SER A 180 -11.11 -17.01 2.74
CA SER A 180 -12.49 -17.37 3.07
C SER A 180 -13.29 -16.13 3.47
N ASP A 181 -14.62 -16.17 3.36
CA ASP A 181 -15.47 -15.08 3.85
C ASP A 181 -15.23 -14.78 5.33
N ARG A 182 -14.96 -15.82 6.13
CA ARG A 182 -14.61 -15.67 7.53
C ARG A 182 -13.37 -14.79 7.70
N ASP A 183 -12.29 -15.13 7.01
CA ASP A 183 -11.00 -14.45 7.18
C ASP A 183 -11.04 -13.03 6.61
N HIS A 184 -11.77 -12.85 5.51
CA HIS A 184 -12.07 -11.55 4.94
C HIS A 184 -12.81 -10.65 5.95
N PHE A 185 -13.94 -11.11 6.50
CA PHE A 185 -14.67 -10.31 7.47
C PHE A 185 -13.92 -10.15 8.80
N ALA A 186 -13.10 -11.11 9.20
CA ALA A 186 -12.22 -10.98 10.36
C ALA A 186 -11.19 -9.86 10.13
N GLY A 187 -10.52 -9.84 8.98
CA GLY A 187 -9.56 -8.80 8.60
C GLY A 187 -10.18 -7.41 8.58
N LEU A 188 -11.34 -7.25 7.92
CA LEU A 188 -12.09 -5.99 7.93
C LEU A 188 -12.47 -5.53 9.34
N SER A 189 -12.87 -6.48 10.19
CA SER A 189 -13.24 -6.17 11.57
C SER A 189 -12.06 -5.73 12.43
N ILE A 190 -10.87 -6.30 12.22
CA ILE A 190 -9.64 -5.86 12.87
C ILE A 190 -9.28 -4.44 12.41
N LEU A 191 -9.33 -4.16 11.10
CA LEU A 191 -9.12 -2.81 10.55
C LEU A 191 -10.10 -1.79 11.11
N GLU A 192 -11.38 -2.15 11.22
CA GLU A 192 -12.43 -1.33 11.84
C GLU A 192 -12.12 -1.02 13.30
N LEU A 193 -11.75 -2.04 14.09
CA LEU A 193 -11.40 -1.88 15.49
C LEU A 193 -10.19 -0.95 15.68
N MET A 194 -9.12 -1.15 14.90
CA MET A 194 -7.90 -0.37 15.01
C MET A 194 -8.11 1.08 14.55
N SER A 195 -8.80 1.31 13.44
CA SER A 195 -9.10 2.65 12.94
C SER A 195 -10.01 3.43 13.91
N SER A 196 -11.03 2.77 14.47
CA SER A 196 -11.88 3.33 15.52
C SER A 196 -11.07 3.67 16.78
N THR A 197 -10.22 2.75 17.24
CA THR A 197 -9.36 2.95 18.41
C THR A 197 -8.41 4.13 18.21
N LYS A 198 -7.74 4.22 17.07
CA LYS A 198 -6.90 5.36 16.69
C LYS A 198 -7.67 6.68 16.73
N LYS A 199 -8.89 6.72 16.17
CA LYS A 199 -9.74 7.92 16.18
C LYS A 199 -10.10 8.34 17.60
N ARG A 200 -10.53 7.38 18.44
CA ARG A 200 -10.87 7.61 19.85
C ARG A 200 -9.67 8.06 20.66
N ALA A 201 -8.51 7.42 20.51
CA ALA A 201 -7.26 7.80 21.16
C ALA A 201 -6.91 9.27 20.91
N ARG A 202 -6.96 9.70 19.65
CA ARG A 202 -6.72 11.10 19.27
C ARG A 202 -7.74 12.07 19.84
N ALA A 203 -9.00 11.66 19.95
CA ALA A 203 -10.04 12.49 20.55
C ALA A 203 -9.80 12.66 22.06
N GLU A 204 -9.51 11.58 22.78
CA GLU A 204 -9.23 11.61 24.21
C GLU A 204 -7.98 12.42 24.55
N MET A 205 -6.87 12.22 23.83
CA MET A 205 -5.65 13.04 24.01
C MET A 205 -5.91 14.54 23.78
N ARG A 206 -6.75 14.89 22.80
CA ARG A 206 -7.11 16.29 22.55
C ARG A 206 -7.97 16.89 23.65
N LYS A 207 -8.86 16.10 24.27
CA LYS A 207 -9.65 16.53 25.44
C LYS A 207 -8.76 16.85 26.64
N THR A 208 -7.62 16.19 26.78
CA THR A 208 -6.64 16.45 27.84
C THR A 208 -5.61 17.53 27.48
N GLY A 209 -5.83 18.29 26.40
CA GLY A 209 -4.98 19.42 25.99
C GLY A 209 -3.76 19.06 25.13
N VAL A 210 -3.62 17.81 24.68
CA VAL A 210 -2.57 17.44 23.72
C VAL A 210 -2.91 18.04 22.35
N ASP A 211 -1.94 18.72 21.73
CA ASP A 211 -2.11 19.29 20.40
C ASP A 211 -2.31 18.21 19.32
N ARG A 212 -2.75 18.65 18.14
CA ARG A 212 -3.08 17.77 17.01
C ARG A 212 -1.89 16.92 16.55
N LEU A 213 -0.69 17.48 16.48
CA LEU A 213 0.50 16.78 15.97
C LEU A 213 0.96 15.72 16.96
N ARG A 214 1.07 16.08 18.25
CA ARG A 214 1.44 15.12 19.30
C ARG A 214 0.42 14.00 19.43
N ALA A 215 -0.88 14.31 19.36
CA ALA A 215 -1.93 13.30 19.37
C ALA A 215 -1.82 12.35 18.17
N TYR A 216 -1.49 12.88 16.98
CA TYR A 216 -1.22 12.07 15.80
C TYR A 216 -0.01 11.13 16.01
N GLN A 217 1.13 11.66 16.46
CA GLN A 217 2.35 10.89 16.70
C GLN A 217 2.13 9.77 17.74
N ARG A 218 1.53 10.09 18.90
CA ARG A 218 1.24 9.11 19.96
C ARG A 218 0.23 8.06 19.54
N SER A 219 -0.75 8.40 18.71
CA SER A 219 -1.72 7.43 18.23
C SER A 219 -1.14 6.37 17.29
N LYS A 220 0.09 6.55 16.78
CA LYS A 220 0.73 5.54 15.92
C LYS A 220 0.89 4.19 16.61
N TYR A 221 1.09 4.16 17.94
CA TYR A 221 1.18 2.92 18.72
C TYR A 221 -0.10 2.08 18.73
N VAL A 222 -1.24 2.65 18.34
CA VAL A 222 -2.54 1.96 18.30
C VAL A 222 -3.15 1.96 16.90
N SER A 223 -2.36 2.37 15.91
CA SER A 223 -2.78 2.44 14.51
C SER A 223 -2.55 1.10 13.82
N THR A 224 -3.34 0.81 12.80
CA THR A 224 -3.06 -0.29 11.87
C THR A 224 -1.77 -0.02 11.09
N SER A 225 -1.03 -1.09 10.76
CA SER A 225 0.10 -1.04 9.83
C SER A 225 -0.37 -0.72 8.40
N ALA A 226 -1.60 -1.09 8.05
CA ALA A 226 -2.18 -0.77 6.75
C ALA A 226 -2.37 0.74 6.60
N ARG A 227 -1.98 1.26 5.43
CA ARG A 227 -2.16 2.68 5.08
C ARG A 227 -3.61 2.96 4.68
N GLY A 228 -4.21 3.97 5.30
CA GLY A 228 -5.53 4.49 4.92
C GLY A 228 -5.39 5.66 3.95
N PHE A 229 -6.26 5.71 2.94
CA PHE A 229 -6.27 6.73 1.89
C PHE A 229 -7.52 7.60 1.99
N HIS A 230 -7.40 8.86 1.59
CA HIS A 230 -8.57 9.72 1.41
C HIS A 230 -9.31 9.31 0.14
N ARG A 231 -10.65 9.40 0.12
CA ARG A 231 -11.50 8.99 -1.01
C ARG A 231 -11.03 9.57 -2.34
N SER A 232 -10.72 10.88 -2.37
CA SER A 232 -10.28 11.59 -3.58
C SER A 232 -8.97 11.06 -4.20
N ARG A 233 -8.20 10.23 -3.47
CA ARG A 233 -7.01 9.56 -3.98
C ARG A 233 -7.34 8.28 -4.75
N LEU A 234 -8.50 7.69 -4.49
CA LEU A 234 -8.90 6.38 -5.02
C LEU A 234 -9.91 6.46 -6.15
N GLU A 235 -10.76 7.50 -6.19
CA GLU A 235 -11.89 7.62 -7.13
C GLU A 235 -11.50 7.48 -8.60
N ASN A 236 -10.30 7.93 -8.99
CA ASN A 236 -9.80 7.84 -10.37
C ASN A 236 -8.82 6.66 -10.58
N GLY A 237 -8.66 5.83 -9.56
CA GLY A 237 -7.74 4.69 -9.54
C GLY A 237 -8.33 3.40 -10.10
N GLY A 238 -9.62 3.34 -10.41
CA GLY A 238 -10.28 2.12 -10.91
C GLY A 238 -10.54 1.06 -9.84
N PHE A 239 -10.39 1.41 -8.56
CA PHE A 239 -10.64 0.51 -7.44
C PHE A 239 -12.12 0.41 -7.13
N LYS A 240 -12.57 -0.79 -6.75
CA LYS A 240 -13.90 -0.98 -6.16
C LYS A 240 -13.89 -0.49 -4.72
N MET A 241 -14.90 0.29 -4.35
CA MET A 241 -14.98 0.98 -3.07
C MET A 241 -16.26 0.59 -2.34
N HIS A 242 -16.12 0.17 -1.08
CA HIS A 242 -17.18 -0.26 -0.17
C HIS A 242 -17.37 0.72 1.01
N PRO A 243 -18.43 1.54 1.00
CA PRO A 243 -18.78 2.40 2.13
C PRO A 243 -18.98 1.63 3.44
N LEU A 244 -18.73 2.28 4.57
CA LEU A 244 -18.65 1.63 5.88
C LEU A 244 -19.94 0.87 6.23
N LYS A 245 -21.09 1.52 5.99
CA LYS A 245 -22.40 0.96 6.33
C LYS A 245 -22.75 -0.26 5.48
N GLU A 246 -22.30 -0.28 4.23
CA GLU A 246 -22.63 -1.35 3.27
C GLU A 246 -21.89 -2.62 3.64
N TRP A 247 -20.56 -2.58 3.75
CA TRP A 247 -19.80 -3.79 4.09
C TRP A 247 -20.08 -4.29 5.51
N GLN A 248 -20.43 -3.40 6.44
CA GLN A 248 -20.92 -3.80 7.77
C GLN A 248 -22.25 -4.56 7.68
N SER A 249 -23.11 -4.23 6.71
CA SER A 249 -24.33 -4.98 6.44
C SER A 249 -24.02 -6.35 5.87
N ASP A 250 -23.14 -6.41 4.87
CA ASP A 250 -22.70 -7.68 4.29
C ASP A 250 -22.13 -8.64 5.35
N ARG A 251 -21.32 -8.10 6.27
CA ARG A 251 -20.79 -8.86 7.42
C ARG A 251 -21.89 -9.37 8.34
N ARG A 252 -22.91 -8.54 8.64
CA ARG A 252 -24.03 -8.96 9.51
C ARG A 252 -24.82 -10.09 8.84
N ASP A 253 -25.17 -9.94 7.58
CA ASP A 253 -25.89 -10.94 6.80
C ASP A 253 -25.10 -12.26 6.72
N TRP A 254 -23.76 -12.18 6.61
CA TRP A 254 -22.89 -13.35 6.67
C TRP A 254 -22.87 -14.01 8.06
N ASN A 255 -22.77 -13.22 9.14
CA ASN A 255 -22.81 -13.74 10.52
C ASN A 255 -24.14 -14.45 10.82
N GLU A 256 -25.27 -13.90 10.37
CA GLU A 256 -26.61 -14.52 10.53
C GLU A 256 -26.70 -15.90 9.86
N LYS A 257 -26.05 -16.05 8.70
CA LYS A 257 -25.95 -17.33 7.97
C LYS A 257 -24.94 -18.29 8.58
N ASN A 258 -24.00 -17.80 9.41
CA ASN A 258 -22.89 -18.56 9.97
C ASN A 258 -22.78 -18.44 11.51
N PRO A 259 -23.84 -18.75 12.28
CA PRO A 259 -23.94 -18.41 13.71
C PRO A 259 -22.91 -19.11 14.62
N ARG A 260 -22.24 -20.15 14.13
CA ARG A 260 -21.20 -20.88 14.87
C ARG A 260 -19.85 -20.14 14.89
N ILE A 261 -19.66 -19.12 14.06
CA ILE A 261 -18.43 -18.33 13.97
C ILE A 261 -18.72 -16.91 14.46
N SER A 262 -18.56 -16.66 15.76
CA SER A 262 -18.80 -15.32 16.31
C SER A 262 -17.54 -14.46 16.22
N LEU A 263 -17.39 -13.73 15.10
CA LEU A 263 -16.37 -12.67 14.98
C LEU A 263 -16.54 -11.60 16.06
N ASP A 264 -17.78 -11.28 16.42
CA ASP A 264 -18.09 -10.28 17.44
C ASP A 264 -17.54 -10.63 18.82
N HIS A 265 -17.53 -11.92 19.19
CA HIS A 265 -16.93 -12.36 20.45
C HIS A 265 -15.42 -12.06 20.51
N ILE A 266 -14.69 -12.37 19.43
CA ILE A 266 -13.25 -12.12 19.33
C ILE A 266 -12.98 -10.61 19.41
N LEU A 267 -13.72 -9.80 18.65
CA LEU A 267 -13.53 -8.34 18.64
C LEU A 267 -13.86 -7.70 19.98
N ASN A 268 -14.91 -8.18 20.66
CA ASN A 268 -15.28 -7.69 21.99
C ASN A 268 -14.20 -8.00 23.02
N GLY A 269 -13.56 -9.17 22.92
CA GLY A 269 -12.39 -9.51 23.75
C GLY A 269 -11.21 -8.56 23.54
N LEU A 270 -10.99 -8.07 22.31
CA LEU A 270 -9.89 -7.15 21.99
C LEU A 270 -10.15 -5.70 22.39
N ARG A 271 -11.42 -5.26 22.47
CA ARG A 271 -11.78 -3.86 22.80
C ARG A 271 -11.26 -3.40 24.17
N GLY A 272 -11.41 -4.23 25.19
CA GLY A 272 -11.00 -3.88 26.57
C GLY A 272 -9.52 -3.49 26.70
N PRO A 273 -8.57 -4.31 26.20
CA PRO A 273 -7.16 -3.93 26.13
C PRO A 273 -6.89 -2.61 25.38
N PHE A 274 -7.56 -2.38 24.24
CA PHE A 274 -7.40 -1.14 23.48
C PHE A 274 -7.91 0.10 24.24
N ASP A 275 -9.01 -0.02 24.97
CA ASP A 275 -9.55 1.07 25.79
C ASP A 275 -8.59 1.45 26.92
N LYS A 276 -7.98 0.46 27.59
CA LYS A 276 -6.93 0.70 28.59
C LYS A 276 -5.72 1.41 27.99
N MET A 277 -5.32 1.03 26.78
CA MET A 277 -4.21 1.66 26.08
C MET A 277 -4.53 3.11 25.66
N ILE A 278 -5.77 3.39 25.25
CA ILE A 278 -6.25 4.76 24.99
C ILE A 278 -6.10 5.63 26.24
N ASP A 279 -6.57 5.15 27.39
CA ASP A 279 -6.49 5.88 28.65
C ASP A 279 -5.04 6.17 29.05
N LEU A 280 -4.16 5.17 28.94
CA LEU A 280 -2.73 5.32 29.18
C LEU A 280 -2.11 6.40 28.29
N LEU A 281 -2.39 6.38 26.98
CA LEU A 281 -1.86 7.36 26.02
C LEU A 281 -2.40 8.78 26.26
N ALA A 282 -3.63 8.88 26.76
CA ALA A 282 -4.25 10.13 27.19
C ALA A 282 -3.73 10.62 28.56
N GLY A 283 -2.85 9.88 29.22
CA GLY A 283 -2.31 10.22 30.53
C GLY A 283 -3.30 9.99 31.69
N LYS A 284 -4.39 9.25 31.44
CA LYS A 284 -5.30 8.79 32.50
C LYS A 284 -4.67 7.55 33.12
N LEU A 285 -4.04 7.70 34.28
CA LEU A 285 -3.53 6.54 35.01
C LEU A 285 -4.72 5.65 35.42
N PRO A 286 -4.61 4.32 35.30
CA PRO A 286 -5.62 3.43 35.86
C PRO A 286 -5.73 3.76 37.34
N GLY A 287 -6.94 4.12 37.79
CA GLY A 287 -7.20 4.33 39.21
C GLY A 287 -6.72 3.08 39.94
N LYS A 288 -5.93 3.26 41.01
CA LYS A 288 -5.57 2.17 41.91
C LYS A 288 -6.88 1.55 42.39
N SER A 289 -7.25 0.39 41.84
CA SER A 289 -8.27 -0.49 42.41
C SER A 289 -7.71 -1.15 43.65
#